data_AF-A0A142WYB1-F1
#
_entry.id   AF-A0A142WYB1-F1
#
_cell.length_a   1.000
_cell.length_b   1.000
_cell.length_c   1.000
_cell.angle_alpha   90.00
_cell.angle_beta   90.00
_cell.angle_gamma   90.00
#
_symmetry.space_group_name_H-M   'P 1'
#
loop_
_entity.id
_entity.type
_entity.pdbx_description
1 polymer ?
#
loop_
_entity_poly.entity_id
_entity_poly.type
_entity_poly.pdbx_seq_one_letter_code
_entity_poly.pdbx_strand_id
1 'polypeptide(L)'
;MQCPSCQFENMPGLTRCGRCGGALHSAAVQIDVHPPRATARRKRLRKQFSAVPKLREQAETLSTQVGKTLIPEWVVPDVPESSILWRLFVPGWAQSYLGHRIRGRIFFWSYLACFLSGLLMIGTGWGTWLLGLAVAGHAASVLDVVLLETDSRFERLGKGAVTIAALLGGIYVPLWWGSLFVASPLVIPRAAYPFEPGDVLLTNALFTPRVGDAVVYNVPYIRFNGQVDGRNANVVLEGWRIDRILAGPGQTLAFNGKGFTLDGVPAPHLPLNAGRYRSPFALTARSGEWIILPTTDQYATEFMLPELGRVPARNVLGRVVFQLHPLTQFGRIRSLP
;
A
#
# COMPACT_ATOMS: atom_id res chain seq x y z
N MET A 1 13.12 -40.95 40.18
CA MET A 1 13.47 -41.73 41.39
C MET A 1 12.72 -43.05 41.33
N GLN A 2 13.39 -44.19 41.33
CA GLN A 2 12.72 -45.49 41.21
C GLN A 2 12.25 -45.99 42.59
N CYS A 3 11.00 -46.44 42.71
CA CYS A 3 10.46 -46.94 43.98
C CYS A 3 11.10 -48.29 44.35
N PRO A 4 11.66 -48.46 45.56
CA PRO A 4 12.29 -49.72 45.94
C PRO A 4 11.30 -50.88 46.02
N SER A 5 10.01 -50.60 46.27
CA SER A 5 8.98 -51.63 46.43
C SER A 5 8.38 -52.11 45.11
N CYS A 6 8.21 -51.24 44.11
CA CYS A 6 7.51 -51.59 42.86
C CYS A 6 8.25 -51.18 41.57
N GLN A 7 9.47 -50.67 41.70
CA GLN A 7 10.32 -50.20 40.61
C GLN A 7 9.73 -49.13 39.69
N PHE A 8 8.66 -48.45 40.11
CA PHE A 8 8.05 -47.35 39.36
C PHE A 8 8.94 -46.10 39.39
N GLU A 9 9.14 -45.44 38.24
CA GLU A 9 9.85 -44.17 38.15
C GLU A 9 8.95 -43.01 38.59
N ASN A 10 9.20 -42.50 39.80
CA ASN A 10 8.50 -41.36 40.37
C ASN A 10 9.19 -40.05 39.99
N MET A 11 8.38 -39.01 39.85
CA MET A 11 8.83 -37.63 39.68
C MET A 11 9.64 -37.19 40.92
N PRO A 12 10.77 -36.48 40.75
CA PRO A 12 11.57 -35.99 41.87
C PRO A 12 10.76 -35.10 42.83
N GLY A 13 11.00 -35.22 44.14
CA GLY A 13 10.33 -34.42 45.17
C GLY A 13 9.09 -35.07 45.81
N LEU A 14 8.65 -36.23 45.32
CA LEU A 14 7.58 -37.01 45.96
C LEU A 14 8.11 -37.82 47.15
N THR A 15 7.40 -37.81 48.28
CA THR A 15 7.75 -38.57 49.49
C THR A 15 7.22 -40.00 49.46
N ARG A 16 6.26 -40.29 48.57
CA ARG A 16 5.63 -41.61 48.38
C ARG A 16 5.53 -41.95 46.91
N CYS A 17 5.54 -43.24 46.59
CA CYS A 17 5.37 -43.70 45.23
C CYS A 17 3.94 -43.45 44.72
N GLY A 18 3.80 -42.83 43.54
CA GLY A 18 2.51 -42.57 42.91
C GLY A 18 1.76 -43.85 42.48
N ARG A 19 2.46 -44.98 42.37
CA ARG A 19 1.84 -46.27 42.01
C ARG A 19 1.44 -47.11 43.21
N CYS A 20 2.36 -47.39 44.14
CA CYS A 20 2.11 -48.31 45.26
C CYS A 20 2.02 -47.64 46.63
N GLY A 21 2.21 -46.33 46.73
CA GLY A 21 2.18 -45.58 48.00
C GLY A 21 3.38 -45.81 48.92
N GLY A 22 4.32 -46.71 48.57
CA GLY A 22 5.52 -46.99 49.36
C GLY A 22 6.38 -45.74 49.58
N ALA A 23 6.95 -45.61 50.79
CA ALA A 23 7.80 -44.47 51.15
C ALA A 23 9.08 -44.46 50.31
N LEU A 24 9.39 -43.32 49.72
CA LEU A 24 10.63 -43.11 48.95
C LEU A 24 11.69 -42.59 49.93
N HIS A 25 12.41 -43.49 50.61
CA HIS A 25 13.39 -43.17 51.66
C HIS A 25 14.78 -42.74 51.14
N SER A 26 14.97 -42.63 49.84
CA SER A 26 16.22 -42.14 49.27
C SER A 26 16.28 -40.62 49.29
N ALA A 27 17.09 -40.10 50.21
CA ALA A 27 17.72 -38.78 50.23
C ALA A 27 16.89 -37.64 49.64
N ALA A 28 16.25 -36.87 50.52
CA ALA A 28 15.75 -35.53 50.22
C ALA A 28 16.92 -34.60 49.88
N VAL A 29 17.56 -34.81 48.74
CA VAL A 29 18.27 -33.74 48.05
C VAL A 29 17.16 -32.78 47.64
N GLN A 30 17.00 -31.71 48.41
CA GLN A 30 16.20 -30.56 48.01
C GLN A 30 16.76 -30.10 46.66
N ILE A 31 16.15 -30.57 45.57
CA ILE A 31 16.35 -29.95 44.28
C ILE A 31 15.68 -28.61 44.44
N ASP A 32 16.51 -27.59 44.63
CA ASP A 32 16.05 -26.22 44.79
C ASP A 32 15.52 -25.73 43.43
N VAL A 33 14.27 -26.10 43.14
CA VAL A 33 13.57 -25.63 41.96
C VAL A 33 13.19 -24.19 42.25
N HIS A 34 14.04 -23.26 41.82
CA HIS A 34 13.71 -21.84 41.70
C HIS A 34 13.00 -21.64 40.36
N PRO A 35 11.66 -21.76 40.26
CA PRO A 35 10.98 -21.41 39.02
C PRO A 35 11.30 -19.95 38.72
N PRO A 36 11.58 -19.59 37.46
CA PRO A 36 11.90 -18.21 37.11
C PRO A 36 10.76 -17.29 37.54
N ARG A 37 10.99 -16.51 38.59
CA ARG A 37 9.97 -15.63 39.16
C ARG A 37 9.69 -14.55 38.13
N ALA A 38 8.50 -14.58 37.53
CA ALA A 38 8.09 -13.57 36.57
C ALA A 38 8.20 -12.17 37.20
N THR A 39 8.98 -11.29 36.57
CA THR A 39 9.18 -9.91 37.03
C THR A 39 7.84 -9.17 37.14
N ALA A 40 7.76 -8.20 38.04
CA ALA A 40 6.53 -7.41 38.27
C ALA A 40 5.98 -6.79 36.97
N ARG A 41 6.87 -6.40 36.06
CA ARG A 41 6.51 -5.88 34.73
C ARG A 41 5.77 -6.90 33.87
N ARG A 42 6.22 -8.18 33.87
CA ARG A 42 5.59 -9.27 33.11
C ARG A 42 4.22 -9.64 33.68
N LYS A 43 4.06 -9.58 35.02
CA LYS A 43 2.77 -9.74 35.69
C LYS A 43 1.79 -8.62 35.31
N ARG A 44 2.25 -7.36 35.27
CA ARG A 44 1.41 -6.21 34.87
C ARG A 44 0.97 -6.30 33.42
N LEU A 45 1.89 -6.65 32.51
CA LEU A 45 1.60 -6.91 31.09
C LEU A 45 0.54 -8.01 30.91
N ARG A 46 0.68 -9.15 31.61
CA ARG A 46 -0.31 -10.24 31.54
C ARG A 46 -1.70 -9.81 32.01
N LYS A 47 -1.79 -8.93 33.02
CA LYS A 47 -3.06 -8.39 33.51
C LYS A 47 -3.68 -7.40 32.53
N GLN A 48 -2.86 -6.58 31.88
CA GLN A 48 -3.31 -5.58 30.90
C GLN A 48 -3.76 -6.21 29.57
N PHE A 49 -3.19 -7.38 29.23
CA PHE A 49 -3.54 -8.15 28.03
C PHE A 49 -4.30 -9.46 28.36
N SER A 50 -5.02 -9.53 29.49
CA SER A 50 -5.72 -10.75 29.90
C SER A 50 -6.84 -11.18 28.94
N ALA A 51 -7.31 -10.27 28.09
CA ALA A 51 -8.27 -10.55 27.03
C ALA A 51 -7.67 -11.30 25.83
N VAL A 52 -6.37 -11.14 25.56
CA VAL A 52 -5.68 -11.76 24.42
C VAL A 52 -5.74 -13.30 24.45
N PRO A 53 -5.45 -14.00 25.57
CA PRO A 53 -5.56 -15.45 25.60
C PRO A 53 -7.02 -15.93 25.47
N LYS A 54 -8.00 -15.19 25.99
CA LYS A 54 -9.42 -15.53 25.83
C LYS A 54 -9.90 -15.36 24.39
N LEU A 55 -9.49 -14.29 23.71
CA LEU A 55 -9.76 -14.07 22.30
C LEU A 55 -9.09 -15.14 21.43
N ARG A 56 -7.88 -15.58 21.80
CA ARG A 56 -7.19 -16.69 21.14
C ARG A 56 -7.94 -18.01 21.29
N GLU A 57 -8.35 -18.35 22.52
CA GLU A 57 -9.13 -19.57 22.79
C GLU A 57 -10.46 -19.55 22.04
N GLN A 58 -11.17 -18.41 22.04
CA GLN A 58 -12.39 -18.22 21.26
C GLN A 58 -12.15 -18.36 19.76
N ALA A 59 -11.07 -17.78 19.22
CA ALA A 59 -10.70 -17.90 17.82
C ALA A 59 -10.32 -19.34 17.44
N GLU A 60 -9.66 -20.09 18.33
CA GLU A 60 -9.34 -21.52 18.13
C GLU A 60 -10.62 -22.38 18.13
N THR A 61 -11.61 -22.10 19.00
CA THR A 61 -12.93 -22.78 18.95
C THR A 61 -13.74 -22.41 17.70
N LEU A 62 -13.71 -21.15 17.28
CA LEU A 62 -14.41 -20.70 16.06
C LEU A 62 -13.76 -21.27 14.80
N SER A 63 -12.42 -21.33 14.73
CA SER A 63 -11.74 -21.91 13.58
C SER A 63 -11.99 -23.42 13.47
N THR A 64 -12.04 -24.13 14.60
CA THR A 64 -12.34 -25.57 14.62
C THR A 64 -13.81 -25.86 14.28
N GLN A 65 -14.76 -25.02 14.68
CA GLN A 65 -16.17 -25.17 14.30
C GLN A 65 -16.43 -24.79 12.83
N VAL A 66 -15.89 -23.67 12.35
CA VAL A 66 -16.05 -23.22 10.96
C VAL A 66 -15.33 -24.17 10.00
N GLY A 67 -14.12 -24.61 10.36
CA GLY A 67 -13.32 -25.54 9.57
C GLY A 67 -14.03 -26.87 9.33
N LYS A 68 -14.66 -27.45 10.36
CA LYS A 68 -15.37 -28.74 10.24
C LYS A 68 -16.63 -28.70 9.39
N THR A 69 -17.23 -27.52 9.18
CA THR A 69 -18.56 -27.41 8.56
C THR A 69 -18.49 -26.98 7.09
N LEU A 70 -17.47 -26.22 6.69
CA LEU A 70 -17.39 -25.59 5.36
C LEU A 70 -16.17 -26.00 4.54
N ILE A 71 -15.14 -26.58 5.16
CA ILE A 71 -13.87 -26.88 4.50
C ILE A 71 -13.59 -28.38 4.69
N PRO A 72 -13.40 -29.16 3.62
CA PRO A 72 -13.05 -30.57 3.76
C PRO A 72 -11.81 -30.73 4.64
N GLU A 73 -11.79 -31.74 5.51
CA GLU A 73 -10.74 -31.94 6.54
C GLU A 73 -9.32 -31.97 5.94
N TRP A 74 -9.16 -32.35 4.68
CA TRP A 74 -7.89 -32.37 3.93
C TRP A 74 -7.43 -31.00 3.41
N VAL A 75 -8.24 -29.94 3.54
CA VAL A 75 -7.94 -28.59 3.02
C VAL A 75 -7.46 -27.65 4.13
N VAL A 76 -7.71 -27.97 5.41
CA VAL A 76 -7.23 -27.14 6.52
C VAL A 76 -5.72 -27.37 6.69
N PRO A 77 -4.86 -26.39 6.36
CA PRO A 77 -3.44 -26.54 6.62
C PRO A 77 -3.20 -26.68 8.12
N ASP A 78 -2.36 -27.64 8.52
CA ASP A 78 -1.79 -27.64 9.85
C ASP A 78 -1.12 -26.29 10.05
N VAL A 79 -1.73 -25.47 10.89
CA VAL A 79 -1.27 -24.10 11.07
C VAL A 79 0.12 -24.20 11.70
N PRO A 80 1.18 -23.65 11.07
CA PRO A 80 2.50 -23.65 11.67
C PRO A 80 2.41 -23.10 13.09
N GLU A 81 3.29 -23.56 13.97
CA GLU A 81 3.37 -23.01 15.33
C GLU A 81 3.23 -21.48 15.27
N SER A 82 2.45 -20.89 16.17
CA SER A 82 2.18 -19.44 16.13
C SER A 82 3.44 -18.56 16.05
N SER A 83 4.60 -19.10 16.47
CA SER A 83 5.91 -18.48 16.31
C SER A 83 6.36 -18.39 14.83
N ILE A 84 6.01 -19.32 13.96
CA ILE A 84 6.36 -19.33 12.54
C ILE A 84 5.46 -18.37 11.75
N LEU A 85 4.16 -18.30 12.08
CA LEU A 85 3.18 -17.51 11.33
C LEU A 85 3.59 -16.04 11.11
N TRP A 86 4.01 -15.35 12.17
CA TRP A 86 4.39 -13.94 12.04
C TRP A 86 5.70 -13.73 11.26
N ARG A 87 6.53 -14.77 11.17
CA ARG A 87 7.75 -14.75 10.35
C ARG A 87 7.46 -14.94 8.87
N LEU A 88 6.26 -15.42 8.51
CA LEU A 88 5.83 -15.54 7.11
C LEU A 88 5.53 -14.19 6.47
N PHE A 89 5.39 -13.10 7.24
CA PHE A 89 5.20 -11.75 6.71
C PHE A 89 6.42 -11.20 5.96
N VAL A 90 7.61 -11.71 6.28
CA VAL A 90 8.86 -11.31 5.64
C VAL A 90 9.40 -12.49 4.83
N PRO A 91 9.46 -12.39 3.49
CA PRO A 91 10.00 -13.44 2.65
C PRO A 91 11.38 -13.90 3.13
N GLY A 92 11.56 -15.22 3.27
CA GLY A 92 12.84 -15.84 3.66
C GLY A 92 13.14 -15.86 5.16
N TRP A 93 12.35 -15.20 6.01
CA TRP A 93 12.60 -15.17 7.45
C TRP A 93 12.34 -16.53 8.11
N ALA A 94 11.22 -17.17 7.78
CA ALA A 94 10.89 -18.49 8.32
C ALA A 94 11.95 -19.55 7.97
N GLN A 95 12.45 -19.58 6.72
CA GLN A 95 13.55 -20.46 6.31
C GLN A 95 14.81 -20.23 7.14
N SER A 96 15.16 -18.96 7.37
CA SER A 96 16.34 -18.60 8.16
C SER A 96 16.21 -19.04 9.62
N TYR A 97 15.00 -18.97 10.18
CA TYR A 97 14.68 -19.45 11.53
C TYR A 97 14.80 -20.98 11.64
N LEU A 98 14.36 -21.71 10.61
CA LEU A 98 14.50 -23.17 10.51
C LEU A 98 15.94 -23.65 10.18
N GLY A 99 16.92 -22.74 10.11
CA GLY A 99 18.32 -23.06 9.82
C GLY A 99 18.71 -23.02 8.35
N HIS A 100 17.76 -22.86 7.42
CA HIS A 100 18.01 -22.77 5.98
C HIS A 100 18.40 -21.35 5.52
N ARG A 101 19.51 -20.84 6.05
CA ARG A 101 19.95 -19.43 5.88
C ARG A 101 20.16 -19.01 4.42
N ILE A 102 20.80 -19.84 3.60
CA ILE A 102 21.08 -19.50 2.19
C ILE A 102 19.76 -19.34 1.43
N ARG A 103 18.85 -20.30 1.61
CA ARG A 103 17.53 -20.29 0.98
C ARG A 103 16.70 -19.08 1.41
N GLY A 104 16.70 -18.77 2.70
CA GLY A 104 16.06 -17.57 3.23
C GLY A 104 16.60 -16.28 2.62
N ARG A 105 17.93 -16.16 2.47
CA ARG A 105 18.56 -15.02 1.79
C ARG A 105 18.14 -14.88 0.33
N ILE A 106 18.06 -15.98 -0.42
CA ILE A 106 17.62 -15.95 -1.81
C ILE A 106 16.19 -15.41 -1.93
N PHE A 107 15.26 -15.91 -1.11
CA PHE A 107 13.87 -15.41 -1.11
C PHE A 107 13.79 -13.93 -0.71
N PHE A 108 14.49 -13.53 0.35
CA PHE A 108 14.47 -12.16 0.82
C PHE A 108 15.03 -11.17 -0.22
N TRP A 109 16.23 -11.45 -0.75
CA TRP A 109 16.89 -10.54 -1.68
C TRP A 109 16.22 -10.49 -3.05
N SER A 110 15.70 -11.61 -3.57
CA SER A 110 14.93 -11.61 -4.82
C SER A 110 13.63 -10.82 -4.68
N TYR A 111 12.90 -11.01 -3.58
CA TYR A 111 11.74 -10.21 -3.24
C TYR A 111 12.07 -8.73 -3.18
N LEU A 112 13.08 -8.36 -2.38
CA LEU A 112 13.41 -6.96 -2.14
C LEU A 112 13.86 -6.27 -3.43
N ALA A 113 14.68 -6.93 -4.25
CA ALA A 113 15.13 -6.40 -5.53
C ALA A 113 13.94 -6.16 -6.49
N CYS A 114 13.03 -7.14 -6.62
CA CYS A 114 11.84 -7.00 -7.46
C CYS A 114 10.89 -5.93 -6.92
N PHE A 115 10.66 -5.89 -5.61
CA PHE A 115 9.77 -4.93 -4.97
C PHE A 115 10.25 -3.49 -5.13
N LEU A 116 11.52 -3.22 -4.79
CA LEU A 116 12.07 -1.86 -4.91
C LEU A 116 12.15 -1.40 -6.37
N SER A 117 12.57 -2.27 -7.28
CA SER A 117 12.60 -1.94 -8.72
C SER A 117 11.19 -1.72 -9.27
N GLY A 118 10.22 -2.53 -8.84
CA GLY A 118 8.82 -2.39 -9.19
C GLY A 118 8.21 -1.09 -8.67
N LEU A 119 8.56 -0.66 -7.46
CA LEU A 119 8.13 0.63 -6.90
C LEU A 119 8.74 1.81 -7.65
N LEU A 120 10.03 1.74 -8.02
CA LEU A 120 10.68 2.78 -8.82
C LEU A 120 10.05 2.93 -10.21
N MET A 121 9.46 1.86 -10.74
CA MET A 121 8.83 1.80 -12.05
C MET A 121 7.29 1.71 -11.98
N ILE A 122 6.69 2.04 -10.84
CA ILE A 122 5.23 1.96 -10.65
C ILE A 122 4.52 2.82 -11.70
N GLY A 123 3.38 2.34 -12.20
CA GLY A 123 2.66 2.96 -13.32
C GLY A 123 3.16 2.55 -14.71
N THR A 124 4.29 1.84 -14.81
CA THR A 124 4.75 1.25 -16.08
C THR A 124 4.42 -0.24 -16.17
N GLY A 125 4.44 -0.82 -17.38
CA GLY A 125 4.26 -2.26 -17.58
C GLY A 125 5.32 -3.09 -16.85
N TRP A 126 6.59 -2.69 -16.93
CA TRP A 126 7.69 -3.35 -16.22
C TRP A 126 7.55 -3.30 -14.70
N GLY A 127 7.11 -2.17 -14.15
CA GLY A 127 6.83 -2.04 -12.72
C GLY A 127 5.79 -3.05 -12.25
N THR A 128 4.69 -3.21 -13.00
CA THR A 128 3.65 -4.21 -12.71
C THR A 128 4.20 -5.63 -12.72
N TRP A 129 5.02 -6.00 -13.71
CA TRP A 129 5.66 -7.32 -13.76
C TRP A 129 6.59 -7.56 -12.56
N LEU A 130 7.43 -6.60 -12.21
CA LEU A 130 8.36 -6.70 -11.09
C LEU A 130 7.64 -6.78 -9.73
N LEU A 131 6.59 -6.00 -9.52
CA LEU A 131 5.76 -6.10 -8.32
C LEU A 131 5.04 -7.46 -8.26
N GLY A 132 4.52 -7.97 -9.39
CA GLY A 132 3.94 -9.30 -9.48
C GLY A 132 4.95 -10.41 -9.14
N LEU A 133 6.19 -10.31 -9.64
CA LEU A 133 7.28 -11.22 -9.28
C LEU A 133 7.66 -11.12 -7.81
N ALA A 134 7.63 -9.94 -7.20
CA ALA A 134 7.82 -9.79 -5.76
C ALA A 134 6.72 -10.54 -4.98
N VAL A 135 5.45 -10.36 -5.34
CA VAL A 135 4.33 -11.11 -4.73
C VAL A 135 4.53 -12.62 -4.91
N ALA A 136 4.91 -13.07 -6.11
CA ALA A 136 5.17 -14.47 -6.41
C ALA A 136 6.34 -15.02 -5.58
N GLY A 137 7.43 -14.27 -5.42
CA GLY A 137 8.57 -14.64 -4.58
C GLY A 137 8.20 -14.75 -3.09
N HIS A 138 7.34 -13.85 -2.61
CA HIS A 138 6.77 -13.95 -1.26
C HIS A 138 5.92 -15.23 -1.11
N ALA A 139 4.99 -15.46 -2.03
CA ALA A 139 4.15 -16.65 -2.03
C ALA A 139 4.99 -17.94 -2.08
N ALA A 140 5.98 -18.02 -2.97
CA ALA A 140 6.90 -19.15 -3.06
C ALA A 140 7.66 -19.38 -1.75
N SER A 141 8.10 -18.32 -1.07
CA SER A 141 8.75 -18.42 0.24
C SER A 141 7.81 -18.96 1.32
N VAL A 142 6.54 -18.57 1.32
CA VAL A 142 5.56 -19.08 2.30
C VAL A 142 5.23 -20.55 2.01
N LEU A 143 4.92 -20.88 0.76
CA LEU A 143 4.62 -22.25 0.32
C LEU A 143 5.77 -23.21 0.60
N ASP A 144 7.01 -22.73 0.45
CA ASP A 144 8.19 -23.52 0.75
C ASP A 144 8.21 -24.03 2.20
N VAL A 145 7.69 -23.26 3.16
CA VAL A 145 7.62 -23.69 4.56
C VAL A 145 6.37 -24.50 4.84
N VAL A 146 5.22 -24.06 4.31
CA VAL A 146 3.91 -24.71 4.57
C VAL A 146 3.83 -26.11 3.96
N LEU A 147 4.50 -26.36 2.83
CA LEU A 147 4.43 -27.62 2.11
C LEU A 147 5.57 -28.59 2.44
N LEU A 148 6.42 -28.30 3.44
CA LEU A 148 7.57 -29.17 3.81
C LEU A 148 7.15 -30.60 4.17
N GLU A 149 6.01 -30.75 4.85
CA GLU A 149 5.55 -32.03 5.42
C GLU A 149 4.39 -32.65 4.63
N THR A 150 4.08 -32.13 3.43
CA THR A 150 2.92 -32.58 2.64
C THR A 150 3.32 -33.51 1.51
N ASP A 151 2.99 -34.79 1.63
CA ASP A 151 3.33 -35.82 0.63
C ASP A 151 2.31 -35.89 -0.53
N SER A 152 1.03 -35.66 -0.25
CA SER A 152 -0.04 -35.79 -1.25
C SER A 152 -0.09 -34.60 -2.22
N ARG A 153 -0.13 -34.88 -3.53
CA ARG A 153 -0.22 -33.82 -4.57
C ARG A 153 -1.48 -32.98 -4.45
N PHE A 154 -2.62 -33.61 -4.15
CA PHE A 154 -3.89 -32.91 -4.00
C PHE A 154 -3.92 -32.04 -2.75
N GLU A 155 -3.35 -32.54 -1.66
CA GLU A 155 -3.20 -31.78 -0.43
C GLU A 155 -2.26 -30.58 -0.62
N ARG A 156 -1.14 -30.75 -1.34
CA ARG A 156 -0.24 -29.65 -1.71
C ARG A 156 -0.94 -28.58 -2.54
N LEU A 157 -1.79 -28.97 -3.48
CA LEU A 157 -2.57 -28.04 -4.29
C LEU A 157 -3.59 -27.28 -3.43
N GLY A 158 -4.33 -27.99 -2.57
CA GLY A 158 -5.30 -27.41 -1.65
C GLY A 158 -4.68 -26.44 -0.65
N LYS A 159 -3.70 -26.91 0.16
CA LYS A 159 -2.94 -26.10 1.12
C LYS A 159 -2.26 -24.92 0.41
N GLY A 160 -1.72 -25.15 -0.79
CA GLY A 160 -1.09 -24.10 -1.59
C GLY A 160 -2.06 -23.00 -2.02
N ALA A 161 -3.22 -23.37 -2.57
CA ALA A 161 -4.25 -22.41 -2.98
C ALA A 161 -4.77 -21.59 -1.80
N VAL A 162 -5.07 -22.24 -0.66
CA VAL A 162 -5.52 -21.58 0.57
C VAL A 162 -4.45 -20.61 1.08
N THR A 163 -3.18 -21.02 1.08
CA THR A 163 -2.06 -20.18 1.54
C THR A 163 -1.88 -18.94 0.66
N ILE A 164 -1.94 -19.09 -0.67
CA ILE A 164 -1.88 -17.96 -1.61
C ILE A 164 -3.07 -17.02 -1.39
N ALA A 165 -4.29 -17.55 -1.26
CA ALA A 165 -5.48 -16.75 -1.03
C ALA A 165 -5.39 -15.97 0.30
N ALA A 166 -4.92 -16.61 1.37
CA ALA A 166 -4.70 -15.97 2.66
C ALA A 166 -3.62 -14.88 2.59
N LEU A 167 -2.52 -15.11 1.86
CA LEU A 167 -1.47 -14.12 1.66
C LEU A 167 -1.98 -12.90 0.87
N LEU A 168 -2.67 -13.14 -0.24
CA LEU A 168 -3.23 -12.09 -1.08
C LEU A 168 -4.29 -11.28 -0.32
N GLY A 169 -5.26 -11.96 0.30
CA GLY A 169 -6.36 -11.31 1.02
C GLY A 169 -5.91 -10.63 2.33
N GLY A 170 -4.97 -11.24 3.06
CA GLY A 170 -4.54 -10.76 4.38
C GLY A 170 -3.49 -9.65 4.33
N ILE A 171 -2.62 -9.65 3.31
CA ILE A 171 -1.52 -8.67 3.20
C ILE A 171 -1.72 -7.75 2.00
N TYR A 172 -1.82 -8.32 0.80
CA TYR A 172 -1.69 -7.52 -0.42
C TYR A 172 -2.94 -6.73 -0.78
N VAL A 173 -4.14 -7.25 -0.53
CA VAL A 173 -5.39 -6.52 -0.77
C VAL A 173 -5.48 -5.27 0.13
N PRO A 174 -5.25 -5.35 1.47
CA PRO A 174 -5.21 -4.17 2.32
C PRO A 174 -4.12 -3.16 1.93
N LEU A 175 -2.92 -3.63 1.56
CA LEU A 175 -1.84 -2.76 1.10
C LEU A 175 -2.19 -2.05 -0.21
N TRP A 176 -2.74 -2.77 -1.18
CA TRP A 176 -3.22 -2.22 -2.44
C TRP A 176 -4.30 -1.17 -2.18
N TRP A 177 -5.32 -1.52 -1.41
CA TRP A 177 -6.40 -0.60 -1.08
C TRP A 177 -5.91 0.64 -0.34
N GLY A 178 -5.04 0.46 0.67
CA GLY A 178 -4.40 1.55 1.38
C GLY A 178 -3.59 2.47 0.46
N SER A 179 -2.88 1.89 -0.51
CA SER A 179 -2.08 2.66 -1.47
C SER A 179 -2.94 3.59 -2.35
N LEU A 180 -4.14 3.16 -2.74
CA LEU A 180 -5.07 3.98 -3.53
C LEU A 180 -5.50 5.26 -2.80
N PHE A 181 -5.54 5.25 -1.46
CA PHE A 181 -5.86 6.45 -0.68
C PHE A 181 -4.66 7.40 -0.52
N VAL A 182 -3.44 6.88 -0.51
CA VAL A 182 -2.24 7.67 -0.21
C VAL A 182 -1.61 8.24 -1.47
N ALA A 183 -1.49 7.44 -2.53
CA ALA A 183 -0.87 7.87 -3.76
C ALA A 183 -1.36 7.02 -4.94
N SER A 184 -2.05 7.65 -5.89
CA SER A 184 -2.48 7.01 -7.12
C SER A 184 -1.51 7.37 -8.26
N PRO A 185 -0.86 6.37 -8.90
CA PRO A 185 -0.02 6.63 -10.06
C PRO A 185 -0.90 7.01 -11.26
N LEU A 186 -0.54 8.10 -11.93
CA LEU A 186 -1.20 8.61 -13.12
C LEU A 186 -0.19 8.63 -14.26
N VAL A 187 -0.47 7.83 -15.30
CA VAL A 187 0.36 7.78 -16.51
C VAL A 187 -0.12 8.84 -17.48
N ILE A 188 0.79 9.62 -18.03
CA ILE A 188 0.51 10.67 -19.00
C ILE A 188 0.45 10.04 -20.40
N PRO A 189 -0.73 9.92 -21.04
CA PRO A 189 -0.84 9.22 -22.33
C PRO A 189 -0.43 10.09 -23.52
N ARG A 190 -0.38 11.41 -23.35
CA ARG A 190 -0.14 12.39 -24.41
C ARG A 190 0.75 13.51 -23.89
N ALA A 191 1.57 14.08 -24.77
CA ALA A 191 2.47 15.16 -24.42
C ALA A 191 1.68 16.34 -23.87
N ALA A 192 2.09 16.82 -22.71
CA ALA A 192 1.40 17.82 -21.91
C ALA A 192 2.46 18.65 -21.19
N TYR A 193 3.19 19.49 -21.94
CA TYR A 193 4.35 20.22 -21.41
C TYR A 193 4.06 20.82 -20.02
N PRO A 194 4.91 20.56 -19.01
CA PRO A 194 6.26 20.01 -19.10
C PRO A 194 6.36 18.48 -19.17
N PHE A 195 5.23 17.76 -19.21
CA PHE A 195 5.20 16.30 -19.19
C PHE A 195 5.27 15.68 -20.59
N GLU A 196 5.96 14.54 -20.68
CA GLU A 196 6.06 13.72 -21.88
C GLU A 196 5.11 12.51 -21.81
N PRO A 197 4.73 11.92 -22.96
CA PRO A 197 4.00 10.66 -22.97
C PRO A 197 4.78 9.57 -22.24
N GLY A 198 4.13 8.88 -21.31
CA GLY A 198 4.75 7.83 -20.49
C GLY A 198 5.31 8.32 -19.15
N ASP A 199 5.28 9.62 -18.88
CA ASP A 199 5.55 10.13 -17.54
C ASP A 199 4.58 9.53 -16.53
N VAL A 200 5.07 9.25 -15.32
CA VAL A 200 4.23 8.76 -14.22
C VAL A 200 4.27 9.76 -13.07
N LEU A 201 3.09 10.26 -12.74
CA LEU A 201 2.88 11.22 -11.67
C LEU A 201 2.20 10.52 -10.48
N LEU A 202 2.66 10.79 -9.26
CA LEU A 202 1.94 10.42 -8.06
C LEU A 202 0.97 11.53 -7.68
N THR A 203 -0.29 11.14 -7.49
CA THR A 203 -1.39 12.04 -7.17
C THR A 203 -1.95 11.67 -5.80
N ASN A 204 -2.35 12.65 -5.01
CA ASN A 204 -2.88 12.43 -3.68
C ASN A 204 -4.13 13.31 -3.47
N ALA A 205 -5.25 12.64 -3.18
CA ALA A 205 -6.56 13.26 -2.97
C ALA A 205 -6.79 13.73 -1.52
N LEU A 206 -5.95 13.30 -0.57
CA LEU A 206 -6.05 13.67 0.85
C LEU A 206 -5.51 15.08 1.12
N PHE A 207 -4.62 15.60 0.27
CA PHE A 207 -4.12 16.96 0.41
C PHE A 207 -5.09 17.99 -0.15
N THR A 208 -5.45 18.97 0.68
CA THR A 208 -6.22 20.14 0.23
C THR A 208 -5.42 20.93 -0.81
N PRO A 209 -5.94 21.13 -2.03
CA PRO A 209 -5.28 21.91 -3.07
C PRO A 209 -5.05 23.36 -2.65
N ARG A 210 -3.93 23.94 -3.09
CA ARG A 210 -3.59 25.36 -2.86
C ARG A 210 -3.20 26.04 -4.17
N VAL A 211 -3.29 27.37 -4.19
CA VAL A 211 -2.71 28.17 -5.27
C VAL A 211 -1.22 27.84 -5.41
N GLY A 212 -0.78 27.61 -6.64
CA GLY A 212 0.56 27.16 -6.99
C GLY A 212 0.70 25.64 -7.14
N ASP A 213 -0.24 24.83 -6.65
CA ASP A 213 -0.16 23.37 -6.81
C ASP A 213 -0.50 22.93 -8.23
N ALA A 214 0.24 21.93 -8.73
CA ALA A 214 -0.18 21.14 -9.87
C ALA A 214 -1.24 20.14 -9.40
N VAL A 215 -2.36 20.07 -10.11
CA VAL A 215 -3.52 19.26 -9.73
C VAL A 215 -4.06 18.49 -10.91
N VAL A 216 -4.60 17.31 -10.63
CA VAL A 216 -5.47 16.59 -11.55
C VAL A 216 -6.88 17.08 -11.31
N TYR A 217 -7.59 17.44 -12.38
CA TYR A 217 -8.97 17.91 -12.30
C TYR A 217 -9.79 17.36 -13.46
N ASN A 218 -11.10 17.25 -13.25
CA ASN A 218 -12.03 16.77 -14.26
C ASN A 218 -12.68 17.96 -14.98
N VAL A 219 -12.56 17.98 -16.31
CA VAL A 219 -13.26 18.92 -17.18
C VAL A 219 -14.65 18.32 -17.47
N PRO A 220 -15.75 19.04 -17.17
CA PRO A 220 -17.08 18.55 -17.50
C PRO A 220 -17.23 18.44 -19.02
N TYR A 221 -18.19 17.64 -19.48
CA TYR A 221 -18.52 17.54 -20.90
C TYR A 221 -18.90 18.93 -21.44
N ILE A 222 -18.04 19.49 -22.30
CA ILE A 222 -18.28 20.75 -22.99
C ILE A 222 -18.17 20.48 -24.47
N ARG A 223 -19.20 20.90 -25.21
CA ARG A 223 -19.24 20.82 -26.67
C ARG A 223 -19.33 22.22 -27.23
N PHE A 224 -18.44 22.53 -28.17
CA PHE A 224 -18.52 23.76 -28.94
C PHE A 224 -18.34 23.45 -30.42
N ASN A 225 -18.98 24.28 -31.23
CA ASN A 225 -18.80 24.31 -32.67
C ASN A 225 -17.83 25.44 -32.96
N GLY A 226 -16.69 25.14 -33.55
CA GLY A 226 -15.66 26.13 -33.84
C GLY A 226 -14.87 25.78 -35.08
N GLN A 227 -13.83 26.56 -35.37
CA GLN A 227 -12.83 26.19 -36.38
C GLN A 227 -11.56 25.69 -35.70
N VAL A 228 -11.12 24.48 -36.05
CA VAL A 228 -9.81 23.93 -35.70
C VAL A 228 -9.05 23.76 -36.99
N ASP A 229 -7.88 24.40 -37.10
CA ASP A 229 -7.05 24.42 -38.31
C ASP A 229 -7.84 24.86 -39.57
N GLY A 230 -8.69 25.88 -39.42
CA GLY A 230 -9.50 26.45 -40.51
C GLY A 230 -10.68 25.57 -40.96
N ARG A 231 -10.96 24.45 -40.29
CA ARG A 231 -12.09 23.56 -40.59
C ARG A 231 -13.13 23.64 -39.49
N ASN A 232 -14.41 23.72 -39.87
CA ASN A 232 -15.51 23.59 -38.92
C ASN A 232 -15.41 22.23 -38.22
N ALA A 233 -15.20 22.26 -36.91
CA ALA A 233 -15.04 21.10 -36.07
C ALA A 233 -15.98 21.21 -34.87
N ASN A 234 -16.65 20.09 -34.56
CA ASN A 234 -17.31 19.92 -33.28
C ASN A 234 -16.26 19.34 -32.34
N VAL A 235 -15.80 20.14 -31.39
CA VAL A 235 -14.83 19.68 -30.40
C VAL A 235 -15.58 19.39 -29.11
N VAL A 236 -15.27 18.23 -28.56
CA VAL A 236 -15.77 17.78 -27.27
C VAL A 236 -14.58 17.74 -26.33
N LEU A 237 -14.66 18.51 -25.25
CA LEU A 237 -13.70 18.48 -24.17
C LEU A 237 -14.34 17.78 -22.98
N GLU A 238 -13.74 16.67 -22.57
CA GLU A 238 -14.14 15.93 -21.38
C GLU A 238 -12.95 15.20 -20.77
N GLY A 239 -13.15 14.76 -19.53
CA GLY A 239 -12.23 13.90 -18.80
C GLY A 239 -11.21 14.67 -17.96
N TRP A 240 -10.23 13.94 -17.45
CA TRP A 240 -9.24 14.49 -16.54
C TRP A 240 -8.14 15.25 -17.28
N ARG A 241 -7.60 16.28 -16.63
CA ARG A 241 -6.49 17.13 -17.08
C ARG A 241 -5.56 17.42 -15.91
N ILE A 242 -4.38 17.94 -16.22
CA ILE A 242 -3.37 18.32 -15.22
C ILE A 242 -2.91 19.73 -15.52
N ASP A 243 -3.10 20.63 -14.57
CA ASP A 243 -2.63 22.01 -14.68
C ASP A 243 -2.36 22.59 -13.29
N ARG A 244 -1.94 23.84 -13.23
CA ARG A 244 -1.66 24.54 -11.99
C ARG A 244 -2.85 25.38 -11.54
N ILE A 245 -3.13 25.38 -10.24
CA ILE A 245 -4.04 26.36 -9.63
C ILE A 245 -3.34 27.71 -9.59
N LEU A 246 -3.92 28.73 -10.22
CA LEU A 246 -3.32 30.06 -10.35
C LEU A 246 -4.01 31.11 -9.47
N ALA A 247 -5.27 30.91 -9.14
CA ALA A 247 -6.02 31.81 -8.28
C ALA A 247 -7.09 31.05 -7.48
N GLY A 248 -7.32 31.46 -6.23
CA GLY A 248 -8.39 30.97 -5.37
C GLY A 248 -9.68 31.81 -5.44
N PRO A 249 -10.71 31.44 -4.67
CA PRO A 249 -11.99 32.14 -4.64
C PRO A 249 -11.83 33.65 -4.39
N GLY A 250 -12.48 34.47 -5.22
CA GLY A 250 -12.47 35.93 -5.13
C GLY A 250 -11.29 36.62 -5.81
N GLN A 251 -10.24 35.87 -6.18
CA GLN A 251 -9.07 36.42 -6.84
C GLN A 251 -9.25 36.55 -8.36
N THR A 252 -8.58 37.52 -8.96
CA THR A 252 -8.58 37.79 -10.40
C THR A 252 -7.22 37.49 -11.01
N LEU A 253 -7.17 36.50 -11.90
CA LEU A 253 -6.03 36.24 -12.77
C LEU A 253 -6.20 37.01 -14.07
N ALA A 254 -5.20 37.79 -14.47
CA ALA A 254 -5.19 38.47 -15.76
C ALA A 254 -3.88 38.25 -16.52
N PHE A 255 -3.98 38.18 -17.85
CA PHE A 255 -2.87 38.17 -18.77
C PHE A 255 -2.97 39.40 -19.66
N ASN A 256 -1.89 40.18 -19.78
CA ASN A 256 -1.87 41.45 -20.52
C ASN A 256 -1.03 41.38 -21.81
N GLY A 257 -0.71 40.18 -22.30
CA GLY A 257 0.19 39.96 -23.44
C GLY A 257 1.68 39.92 -23.07
N LYS A 258 2.08 40.47 -21.91
CA LYS A 258 3.47 40.46 -21.44
C LYS A 258 3.71 39.54 -20.25
N GLY A 259 2.69 39.31 -19.43
CA GLY A 259 2.80 38.47 -18.25
C GLY A 259 1.47 38.26 -17.53
N PHE A 260 1.51 37.36 -16.54
CA PHE A 260 0.38 37.06 -15.67
C PHE A 260 0.41 37.97 -14.44
N THR A 261 -0.77 38.43 -14.06
CA THR A 261 -1.00 39.17 -12.82
C THR A 261 -2.12 38.51 -12.02
N LEU A 262 -1.96 38.47 -10.70
CA LEU A 262 -2.96 38.01 -9.74
C LEU A 262 -3.35 39.22 -8.89
N ASP A 263 -4.61 39.63 -8.92
CA ASP A 263 -5.12 40.80 -8.20
C ASP A 263 -4.31 42.08 -8.50
N GLY A 264 -3.84 42.21 -9.76
CA GLY A 264 -3.09 43.38 -10.25
C GLY A 264 -1.58 43.36 -9.96
N VAL A 265 -1.07 42.41 -9.16
CA VAL A 265 0.39 42.22 -8.95
C VAL A 265 0.92 41.06 -9.82
N PRO A 266 2.21 41.00 -10.15
CA PRO A 266 2.78 39.86 -10.87
C PRO A 266 2.42 38.53 -10.21
N ALA A 267 1.89 37.59 -10.99
CA ALA A 267 1.44 36.31 -10.45
C ALA A 267 2.65 35.51 -9.90
N PRO A 268 2.60 35.01 -8.65
CA PRO A 268 3.73 34.28 -8.04
C PRO A 268 3.93 32.88 -8.64
N HIS A 269 2.96 32.42 -9.43
CA HIS A 269 2.96 31.12 -10.07
C HIS A 269 2.43 31.26 -11.49
N LEU A 270 3.12 30.60 -12.42
CA LEU A 270 2.76 30.57 -13.83
C LEU A 270 2.04 29.26 -14.20
N PRO A 271 1.21 29.26 -15.26
CA PRO A 271 0.64 28.04 -15.81
C PRO A 271 1.74 27.03 -16.19
N LEU A 272 1.41 25.74 -16.27
CA LEU A 272 2.39 24.72 -16.66
C LEU A 272 3.00 24.98 -18.03
N ASN A 273 2.22 25.55 -18.96
CA ASN A 273 2.69 26.07 -20.23
C ASN A 273 2.26 27.54 -20.41
N ALA A 274 3.00 28.46 -19.78
CA ALA A 274 2.71 29.90 -19.80
C ALA A 274 2.78 30.53 -21.21
N GLY A 275 3.63 29.99 -22.10
CA GLY A 275 3.80 30.48 -23.47
C GLY A 275 2.62 30.19 -24.40
N ARG A 276 1.61 29.47 -23.92
CA ARG A 276 0.43 29.11 -24.70
C ARG A 276 -0.48 30.31 -25.02
N TYR A 277 -0.53 31.30 -24.14
CA TYR A 277 -1.45 32.43 -24.27
C TYR A 277 -0.78 33.65 -24.90
N ARG A 278 -1.51 34.31 -25.78
CA ARG A 278 -1.13 35.46 -26.62
C ARG A 278 -2.11 36.61 -26.49
N SER A 279 -3.41 36.35 -26.36
CA SER A 279 -4.43 37.41 -26.25
C SER A 279 -4.67 37.79 -24.79
N PRO A 280 -4.84 39.08 -24.48
CA PRO A 280 -5.18 39.51 -23.13
C PRO A 280 -6.51 38.92 -22.63
N PHE A 281 -6.57 38.59 -21.35
CA PHE A 281 -7.80 38.14 -20.68
C PHE A 281 -7.77 38.46 -19.18
N ALA A 282 -8.94 38.42 -18.55
CA ALA A 282 -9.08 38.51 -17.10
C ALA A 282 -10.18 37.55 -16.61
N LEU A 283 -9.85 36.73 -15.62
CA LEU A 283 -10.73 35.74 -15.02
C LEU A 283 -10.75 35.90 -13.50
N THR A 284 -11.92 36.19 -12.94
CA THR A 284 -12.16 36.14 -11.49
C THR A 284 -12.73 34.78 -11.09
N ALA A 285 -12.16 34.14 -10.06
CA ALA A 285 -12.69 32.91 -9.47
C ALA A 285 -13.89 33.23 -8.58
N ARG A 286 -14.99 32.49 -8.74
CA ARG A 286 -16.17 32.62 -7.87
C ARG A 286 -15.97 31.86 -6.56
N SER A 287 -16.93 32.01 -5.65
CA SER A 287 -16.98 31.20 -4.43
C SER A 287 -17.02 29.71 -4.78
N GLY A 288 -16.07 28.93 -4.24
CA GLY A 288 -15.96 27.49 -4.50
C GLY A 288 -15.33 27.10 -5.84
N GLU A 289 -14.75 28.05 -6.58
CA GLU A 289 -14.03 27.81 -7.83
C GLU A 289 -12.53 28.15 -7.69
N TRP A 290 -11.72 27.49 -8.49
CA TRP A 290 -10.31 27.79 -8.71
C TRP A 290 -10.13 28.32 -10.13
N ILE A 291 -9.15 29.20 -10.35
CA ILE A 291 -8.66 29.47 -11.70
C ILE A 291 -7.57 28.46 -12.05
N ILE A 292 -7.85 27.59 -13.00
CA ILE A 292 -6.94 26.59 -13.56
C ILE A 292 -6.98 26.74 -15.07
N LEU A 293 -5.86 27.14 -15.67
CA LEU A 293 -5.79 27.33 -17.11
C LEU A 293 -5.44 26.00 -17.80
N PRO A 294 -6.23 25.52 -18.79
CA PRO A 294 -6.06 24.22 -19.44
C PRO A 294 -4.85 24.20 -20.41
N THR A 295 -3.67 24.48 -19.88
CA THR A 295 -2.46 24.69 -20.67
C THR A 295 -1.88 23.41 -21.22
N THR A 296 -2.25 22.26 -20.66
CA THR A 296 -1.84 20.94 -21.14
C THR A 296 -2.74 20.37 -22.24
N ASP A 297 -3.96 20.90 -22.44
CA ASP A 297 -4.89 20.37 -23.46
C ASP A 297 -4.73 21.10 -24.78
N GLN A 298 -4.07 20.53 -25.79
CA GLN A 298 -3.80 21.19 -27.09
C GLN A 298 -5.02 21.80 -27.82
N TYR A 299 -6.26 21.39 -27.50
CA TYR A 299 -7.47 21.90 -28.14
C TYR A 299 -8.12 23.07 -27.39
N ALA A 300 -7.72 23.34 -26.16
CA ALA A 300 -8.23 24.48 -25.39
C ALA A 300 -7.70 25.81 -25.95
N THR A 301 -8.58 26.68 -26.43
CA THR A 301 -8.20 28.00 -26.93
C THR A 301 -8.54 29.10 -25.92
N GLU A 302 -8.06 30.31 -26.20
CA GLU A 302 -8.33 31.48 -25.37
C GLU A 302 -9.81 31.86 -25.27
N PHE A 303 -10.58 31.64 -26.34
CA PHE A 303 -12.02 31.95 -26.33
C PHE A 303 -12.81 31.06 -25.36
N MET A 304 -12.28 29.89 -25.01
CA MET A 304 -12.91 28.96 -24.07
C MET A 304 -12.54 29.23 -22.61
N LEU A 305 -11.56 30.11 -22.36
CA LEU A 305 -11.06 30.37 -21.01
C LEU A 305 -12.13 30.81 -20.00
N PRO A 306 -13.15 31.62 -20.36
CA PRO A 306 -14.21 31.96 -19.41
C PRO A 306 -14.96 30.74 -18.86
N GLU A 307 -15.05 29.67 -19.63
CA GLU A 307 -15.74 28.42 -19.27
C GLU A 307 -14.78 27.39 -18.67
N LEU A 308 -13.65 27.12 -19.33
CA LEU A 308 -12.70 26.10 -18.90
C LEU A 308 -11.78 26.55 -17.77
N GLY A 309 -11.50 27.86 -17.70
CA GLY A 309 -10.55 28.42 -16.75
C GLY A 309 -11.06 28.46 -15.31
N ARG A 310 -12.38 28.32 -15.11
CA ARG A 310 -13.03 28.31 -13.78
C ARG A 310 -13.42 26.89 -13.42
N VAL A 311 -12.63 26.27 -12.56
CA VAL A 311 -12.82 24.87 -12.18
C VAL A 311 -13.47 24.80 -10.79
N PRO A 312 -14.66 24.21 -10.64
CA PRO A 312 -15.26 23.99 -9.33
C PRO A 312 -14.32 23.18 -8.43
N ALA A 313 -14.22 23.50 -7.15
CA ALA A 313 -13.33 22.81 -6.21
C ALA A 313 -13.57 21.29 -6.16
N ARG A 314 -14.83 20.86 -6.30
CA ARG A 314 -15.22 19.43 -6.37
C ARG A 314 -14.68 18.69 -7.60
N ASN A 315 -14.28 19.40 -8.65
CA ASN A 315 -13.73 18.80 -9.86
C ASN A 315 -12.21 18.57 -9.72
N VAL A 316 -11.56 19.10 -8.69
CA VAL A 316 -10.14 18.83 -8.42
C VAL A 316 -10.04 17.46 -7.74
N LEU A 317 -9.46 16.50 -8.45
CA LEU A 317 -9.38 15.09 -8.03
C LEU A 317 -8.24 14.86 -7.04
N GLY A 318 -7.15 15.61 -7.16
CA GLY A 318 -6.02 15.49 -6.25
C GLY A 318 -4.82 16.34 -6.67
N ARG A 319 -3.90 16.51 -5.73
CA ARG A 319 -2.65 17.22 -5.94
C ARG A 319 -1.61 16.28 -6.55
N VAL A 320 -0.84 16.76 -7.52
CA VAL A 320 0.34 16.05 -7.99
C VAL A 320 1.49 16.31 -7.02
N VAL A 321 1.99 15.24 -6.38
CA VAL A 321 3.00 15.35 -5.31
C VAL A 321 4.42 15.03 -5.79
N PHE A 322 4.54 14.18 -6.80
CA PHE A 322 5.83 13.64 -7.24
C PHE A 322 5.77 13.17 -8.69
N GLN A 323 6.89 13.27 -9.40
CA GLN A 323 7.10 12.62 -10.70
C GLN A 323 8.08 11.47 -10.50
N LEU A 324 7.68 10.27 -10.91
CA LEU A 324 8.46 9.04 -10.71
C LEU A 324 9.21 8.62 -11.97
N HIS A 325 8.59 8.80 -13.13
CA HIS A 325 9.14 8.38 -14.41
C HIS A 325 9.11 9.54 -15.42
N PRO A 326 10.16 9.70 -16.27
CA PRO A 326 11.42 8.94 -16.25
C PRO A 326 12.24 9.21 -14.98
N LEU A 327 13.12 8.27 -14.60
CA LEU A 327 13.97 8.43 -13.42
C LEU A 327 14.89 9.66 -13.50
N THR A 328 15.17 10.15 -14.71
CA THR A 328 15.90 11.42 -14.95
C THR A 328 15.15 12.65 -14.46
N GLN A 329 13.83 12.56 -14.32
CA GLN A 329 12.94 13.60 -13.81
C GLN A 329 12.36 13.23 -12.43
N PHE A 330 12.96 12.23 -11.75
CA PHE A 330 12.52 11.80 -10.43
C PHE A 330 12.62 12.95 -9.42
N GLY A 331 11.47 13.36 -8.88
CA GLY A 331 11.46 14.45 -7.93
C GLY A 331 10.09 15.05 -7.66
N ARG A 332 10.09 16.03 -6.75
CA ARG A 332 8.94 16.94 -6.63
C ARG A 332 8.87 17.79 -7.87
N ILE A 333 7.68 17.90 -8.46
CA ILE A 333 7.41 18.84 -9.54
C ILE A 333 7.65 20.23 -8.96
N ARG A 334 8.78 20.85 -9.35
CA ARG A 334 9.11 22.18 -8.87
C ARG A 334 8.07 23.14 -9.44
N SER A 335 7.54 24.00 -8.58
CA SER A 335 6.95 25.24 -9.06
C SER A 335 8.07 25.99 -9.77
N LEU A 336 8.03 26.01 -11.11
CA LEU A 336 8.83 26.96 -11.85
C LEU A 336 8.43 28.35 -11.32
N PRO A 337 9.40 29.15 -10.84
CA PRO A 337 9.13 30.50 -10.34
C PRO A 337 8.59 31.41 -11.45
#